data_AF-A0A4Q3KZ41-F1
#
_entry.id   AF-A0A4Q3KZ41-F1
#
_cell.length_a   1.000
_cell.length_b   1.000
_cell.length_c   1.000
_cell.angle_alpha   90.00
_cell.angle_beta   90.00
_cell.angle_gamma   90.00
#
_symmetry.space_group_name_H-M   'P 1'
#
loop_
_entity.id
_entity.type
_entity.pdbx_description
1 polymer ?
#
loop_
_entity_poly.entity_id
_entity_poly.type
_entity_poly.pdbx_seq_one_letter_code
_entity_poly.pdbx_strand_id
1 'polypeptide(L)' 'MFDATHGTTRTRYPTLAALMAAATPLRSGDRLAGIAADSAAHRVAAQATLADLPLVTFLTEAVIP' A
#
# COMPACT_ATOMS: atom_id res chain seq x y z
N MET A 1 4.75 2.61 -9.52
CA MET A 1 5.57 2.03 -8.44
C MET A 1 5.72 3.05 -7.33
N PHE A 2 5.35 2.68 -6.11
CA PHE A 2 5.34 3.55 -4.94
C PHE A 2 6.35 3.01 -3.92
N ASP A 3 7.23 3.88 -3.43
CA ASP A 3 8.29 3.49 -2.49
C ASP A 3 8.12 4.29 -1.20
N ALA A 4 8.42 3.65 -0.06
CA ALA A 4 8.58 4.35 1.21
C ALA A 4 9.78 3.83 1.98
N THR A 5 10.40 4.72 2.74
CA THR A 5 11.52 4.42 3.61
C THR A 5 11.16 4.80 5.04
N HIS A 6 11.16 3.81 5.94
CA HIS A 6 10.92 4.01 7.37
C HIS A 6 12.14 3.49 8.14
N GLY A 7 12.91 4.42 8.72
CA GLY A 7 14.21 4.10 9.31
C GLY A 7 15.16 3.52 8.28
N THR A 8 15.57 2.25 8.46
CA THR A 8 16.43 1.51 7.54
C THR A 8 15.68 0.59 6.58
N THR A 9 14.35 0.50 6.69
CA THR A 9 13.55 -0.42 5.89
C THR A 9 12.92 0.32 4.72
N ARG A 10 13.18 -0.18 3.50
CA ARG A 10 12.54 0.30 2.28
C ARG A 10 11.48 -0.69 1.83
N THR A 11 10.25 -0.22 1.71
CA THR A 11 9.10 -0.96 1.19
C THR A 11 8.70 -0.41 -0.16
N ARG A 12 8.24 -1.31 -1.04
CA ARG A 12 7.94 -1.00 -2.43
C ARG A 12 6.62 -1.66 -2.82
N TYR A 13 5.74 -0.86 -3.41
CA TYR A 13 4.43 -1.28 -3.87
C TYR A 13 4.37 -1.14 -5.39
N PRO A 14 4.12 -2.23 -6.13
CA PRO A 14 4.20 -2.21 -7.59
C PRO A 14 3.11 -1.32 -8.22
N THR A 15 1.90 -1.34 -7.65
CA THR A 15 0.70 -0.67 -8.17
C THR A 15 -0.03 0.07 -7.07
N LEU A 16 -0.98 0.94 -7.45
CA LEU A 16 -1.81 1.65 -6.49
C LEU A 16 -2.71 0.67 -5.73
N ALA A 17 -3.22 -0.36 -6.43
CA ALA A 17 -3.98 -1.45 -5.83
C ALA A 17 -3.20 -2.15 -4.70
N ALA A 18 -1.92 -2.48 -4.93
CA ALA A 18 -1.07 -3.14 -3.94
C ALA A 18 -0.79 -2.24 -2.72
N LEU A 19 -0.54 -0.95 -2.96
CA LEU A 19 -0.36 0.03 -1.90
C LEU A 19 -1.61 0.16 -1.03
N MET A 20 -2.78 0.33 -1.67
CA MET A 20 -4.05 0.47 -0.98
C MET A 20 -4.39 -0.78 -0.18
N ALA A 21 -4.19 -1.98 -0.74
CA ALA A 21 -4.41 -3.23 -0.04
C ALA A 21 -3.52 -3.34 1.21
N ALA A 22 -2.23 -3.05 1.10
CA ALA A 22 -1.29 -3.07 2.22
C ALA A 22 -1.63 -2.04 3.32
N ALA A 23 -2.25 -0.91 2.97
CA ALA A 23 -2.61 0.14 3.92
C ALA A 23 -3.89 -0.16 4.74
N THR A 24 -4.72 -1.12 4.29
CA THR A 24 -5.97 -1.45 4.99
C THR A 24 -5.75 -2.14 6.35
N PRO A 25 -6.70 -2.00 7.29
CA PRO A 25 -6.71 -2.82 8.50
C PRO A 25 -6.73 -4.31 8.16
N LEU A 26 -6.12 -5.14 9.02
CA LEU A 26 -6.02 -6.57 8.76
C LEU A 26 -7.42 -7.22 8.70
N ARG A 27 -7.76 -7.79 7.53
CA ARG A 27 -9.00 -8.54 7.29
C ARG A 27 -8.67 -9.95 6.83
N SER A 28 -9.51 -10.91 7.20
CA SER A 28 -9.32 -12.32 6.80
C SER A 28 -9.37 -12.51 5.29
N GLY A 29 -10.24 -11.78 4.59
CA GLY A 29 -10.35 -11.81 3.12
C GLY A 29 -9.05 -11.39 2.43
N ASP A 30 -8.49 -10.23 2.81
CA ASP A 30 -7.25 -9.71 2.20
C ASP A 30 -6.05 -10.63 2.50
N ARG A 31 -6.03 -11.28 3.67
CA ARG A 31 -5.04 -12.32 3.99
C ARG A 31 -5.21 -13.56 3.11
N LEU A 32 -6.43 -14.05 2.93
CA LEU A 32 -6.71 -15.22 2.07
C LEU A 32 -6.40 -14.93 0.60
N ALA A 33 -6.63 -13.70 0.15
CA ALA A 33 -6.27 -13.24 -1.18
C ALA A 33 -4.76 -12.94 -1.36
N GLY A 34 -3.97 -12.97 -0.28
CA GLY A 34 -2.52 -12.73 -0.33
C GLY A 34 -2.14 -11.27 -0.60
N ILE A 35 -3.03 -10.32 -0.30
CA ILE A 35 -2.82 -8.88 -0.58
C ILE A 35 -2.68 -8.02 0.69
N ALA A 36 -2.92 -8.60 1.86
CA ALA A 36 -2.73 -7.91 3.13
C ALA A 36 -1.25 -7.66 3.42
N ALA A 37 -0.94 -6.58 4.16
CA ALA A 37 0.41 -6.36 4.66
C ALA A 37 0.86 -7.48 5.62
N ASP A 38 2.10 -7.95 5.45
CA ASP A 38 2.68 -9.05 6.24
C ASP A 38 2.95 -8.69 7.71
N SER A 39 3.01 -7.39 8.04
CA SER A 39 3.25 -6.93 9.40
C SER A 39 2.59 -5.58 9.68
N ALA A 40 2.48 -5.24 10.96
CA ALA A 40 2.02 -3.92 11.38
C ALA A 40 2.95 -2.79 10.87
N ALA A 41 4.27 -3.03 10.86
CA ALA A 41 5.24 -2.07 10.33
C ALA A 41 5.06 -1.85 8.82
N HIS A 42 4.86 -2.93 8.06
CA HIS A 42 4.55 -2.84 6.63
C HIS A 42 3.26 -2.05 6.39
N ARG A 43 2.20 -2.29 7.16
CA ARG A 43 0.94 -1.53 7.06
C ARG A 43 1.12 -0.05 7.35
N VAL A 44 1.84 0.31 8.41
CA VAL A 44 2.12 1.72 8.74
C VAL A 44 2.92 2.38 7.62
N ALA A 45 3.89 1.68 7.04
CA ALA A 45 4.64 2.18 5.90
C ALA A 45 3.74 2.44 4.69
N ALA A 46 2.80 1.54 4.40
CA ALA A 46 1.84 1.69 3.32
C ALA A 46 0.91 2.90 3.57
N GLN A 47 0.43 3.08 4.80
CA GLN A 47 -0.42 4.22 5.17
C GLN A 47 0.29 5.56 5.01
N ALA A 48 1.55 5.65 5.45
CA ALA A 48 2.36 6.86 5.26
C ALA A 48 2.59 7.14 3.77
N THR A 49 2.98 6.11 3.00
CA THR A 49 3.15 6.24 1.54
C THR A 49 1.87 6.75 0.86
N LEU A 50 0.72 6.19 1.25
CA LEU A 50 -0.58 6.55 0.70
C LEU A 50 -0.98 7.98 1.05
N ALA A 51 -0.66 8.45 2.26
CA ALA A 51 -0.92 9.81 2.71
C ALA A 51 -0.09 10.86 1.94
N ASP A 52 1.11 10.50 1.50
CA ASP A 52 2.01 11.38 0.74
C ASP A 52 1.67 11.45 -0.76
N LEU A 53 0.72 10.64 -1.25
CA LEU A 53 0.38 10.64 -2.67
C LEU A 53 -0.44 11.88 -3.08
N PRO A 54 -0.06 12.56 -4.17
CA PRO A 54 -0.90 13.59 -4.78
C PRO A 54 -2.26 13.01 -5.19
N LEU A 55 -3.35 13.74 -4.93
CA LEU A 55 -4.71 13.29 -5.25
C LEU A 55 -4.92 12.96 -6.74
N VAL A 56 -4.21 13.65 -7.64
CA VAL A 56 -4.25 13.37 -9.08
C VAL A 56 -3.85 11.93 -9.41
N THR A 57 -3.01 11.29 -8.59
CA THR A 57 -2.61 9.89 -8.76
C THR A 57 -3.81 8.95 -8.78
N PHE A 58 -4.79 9.20 -7.92
CA PHE A 58 -6.01 8.38 -7.85
C PHE A 58 -6.96 8.62 -9.04
N LEU A 59 -6.79 9.72 -9.77
CA LEU A 59 -7.57 10.02 -10.97
C LEU A 59 -6.95 9.40 -12.23
N THR A 60 -5.62 9.23 -12.25
CA THR A 60 -4.90 8.75 -13.43
C THR A 60 -4.53 7.28 -13.37
N GLU A 61 -4.38 6.70 -12.18
CA GLU A 61 -4.03 5.29 -12.01
C GLU A 61 -5.30 4.46 -11.70
N ALA A 62 -5.76 3.70 -12.69
CA ALA A 62 -6.92 2.82 -12.52
C ALA A 62 -6.53 1.56 -11.73
N VAL A 63 -7.31 1.26 -10.68
CA VAL A 63 -7.18 0.00 -9.91
C VAL A 63 -7.70 -1.20 -10.70
N ILE A 64 -8.65 -0.96 -11.60
CA ILE A 64 -9.21 -1.93 -12.55
C ILE A 64 -9.21 -1.23 -13.93
N PRO A 65 -8.49 -1.76 -14.93
CA PRO A 65 -8.40 -1.16 -16.26
C PRO A 65 -9.69 -1.28 -17.08
#